data_AF-A0A238YR40-F1
#
_entry.id   AF-A0A238YR40-F1
#
_cell.length_a   1.000
_cell.length_b   1.000
_cell.length_c   1.000
_cell.angle_alpha   90.00
_cell.angle_beta   90.00
_cell.angle_gamma   90.00
#
_symmetry.space_group_name_H-M   'P 1'
#
loop_
_entity.id
_entity.type
_entity.pdbx_description
1 polymer ?
#
loop_
_entity_poly.entity_id
_entity_poly.type
_entity_poly.pdbx_seq_one_letter_code
_entity_poly.pdbx_strand_id
1 'polypeptide(L)' 'MTRWGVTDNPEAAYEMMDGWIEAQPSGIEGRRQMPHFTMTEEDKRGLAEFLRWTDQTDTLGWPPNDAG' A
#
# COMPACT_ATOMS: atom_id res chain seq x y z
N MET A 1 3.55 -5.83 0.24
CA MET A 1 4.58 -4.81 0.52
C MET A 1 5.92 -5.15 -0.14
N THR A 2 6.15 -6.44 -0.40
CA THR A 2 7.30 -7.00 -1.12
C THR A 2 7.49 -6.38 -2.50
N ARG A 3 6.39 -6.16 -3.25
CA ARG A 3 6.40 -5.44 -4.53
C ARG A 3 7.11 -4.08 -4.48
N TRP A 4 7.01 -3.36 -3.38
CA TRP A 4 7.62 -2.03 -3.22
C TRP A 4 8.96 -2.08 -2.48
N GLY A 5 9.43 -3.28 -2.08
CA GLY A 5 10.71 -3.45 -1.38
C GLY A 5 10.71 -2.91 0.06
N VAL A 6 9.54 -2.73 0.67
CA VAL A 6 9.40 -2.10 2.01
C VAL A 6 8.91 -3.06 3.10
N THR A 7 8.89 -4.38 2.83
CA THR A 7 8.37 -5.38 3.77
C THR A 7 9.04 -5.32 5.14
N ASP A 8 10.36 -5.15 5.18
CA ASP A 8 11.15 -5.17 6.42
C ASP A 8 11.33 -3.78 7.06
N ASN A 9 10.75 -2.73 6.48
CA ASN A 9 10.88 -1.35 6.96
C ASN A 9 9.49 -0.71 7.20
N PRO A 10 9.01 -0.68 8.46
CA PRO A 10 7.73 -0.07 8.82
C PRO A 10 7.60 1.39 8.36
N GLU A 11 8.65 2.19 8.53
CA GLU A 11 8.59 3.62 8.22
C GLU A 11 8.51 3.85 6.72
N ALA A 12 9.35 3.15 5.94
CA ALA A 12 9.30 3.25 4.48
C ALA A 12 7.96 2.76 3.90
N ALA A 13 7.33 1.76 4.53
CA ALA A 13 6.01 1.30 4.13
C ALA A 13 4.91 2.33 4.41
N TYR A 14 5.01 3.02 5.56
CA TYR A 14 4.15 4.15 5.86
C TYR A 14 4.34 5.30 4.86
N GLU A 15 5.58 5.74 4.61
CA GLU A 15 5.87 6.83 3.66
C GLU A 15 5.35 6.51 2.25
N MET A 16 5.49 5.26 1.80
CA MET A 16 4.96 4.79 0.52
C MET A 16 3.42 4.86 0.49
N MET A 17 2.76 4.41 1.56
CA MET A 17 1.30 4.42 1.66
C MET A 17 0.75 5.85 1.74
N ASP A 18 1.40 6.70 2.54
CA ASP A 18 1.08 8.11 2.70
C ASP A 18 1.16 8.84 1.36
N GLY A 19 2.30 8.74 0.69
CA GLY A 19 2.49 9.34 -0.63
C GLY A 19 1.49 8.83 -1.66
N TRP A 20 1.12 7.55 -1.63
CA TRP A 20 0.12 6.99 -2.55
C TRP A 20 -1.28 7.58 -2.30
N ILE A 21 -1.73 7.62 -1.04
CA ILE A 21 -3.08 8.10 -0.67
C ILE A 21 -3.22 9.60 -0.94
N GLU A 22 -2.22 10.40 -0.56
CA GLU A 22 -2.24 11.86 -0.76
C GLU A 22 -2.17 12.24 -2.24
N ALA A 23 -1.60 11.38 -3.09
CA ALA A 23 -1.59 11.57 -4.54
C ALA A 23 -2.93 11.24 -5.23
N GLN A 24 -3.94 10.73 -4.49
CA GLN A 24 -5.25 10.44 -5.07
C GLN A 24 -6.20 11.65 -4.98
N PRO A 25 -7.07 11.86 -5.99
CA PRO A 25 -7.12 11.15 -7.27
C PRO A 25 -6.03 11.60 -8.24
N SER A 26 -5.63 10.71 -9.16
CA SER A 26 -4.62 11.04 -10.18
C SER A 26 -5.05 12.10 -11.20
N GLY A 27 -6.35 12.27 -11.45
CA GLY A 27 -6.90 13.26 -12.38
C GLY A 27 -6.66 13.00 -13.88
N ILE A 28 -5.93 11.94 -14.25
CA ILE A 28 -5.62 11.61 -15.64
C ILE A 28 -6.87 11.12 -16.38
N GLU A 29 -7.20 11.76 -17.50
CA GLU A 29 -8.34 11.41 -18.35
C GLU A 29 -8.27 9.94 -18.83
N GLY A 30 -9.40 9.22 -18.72
CA GLY A 30 -9.51 7.82 -19.13
C GLY A 30 -8.84 6.80 -18.19
N ARG A 31 -8.07 7.23 -17.17
CA ARG A 31 -7.47 6.34 -16.17
C ARG A 31 -8.45 6.03 -15.04
N ARG A 32 -8.47 4.79 -14.55
CA ARG A 32 -9.22 4.42 -13.32
C ARG A 32 -8.76 5.29 -12.16
N GLN A 33 -9.73 5.80 -11.38
CA GLN A 33 -9.46 6.67 -10.25
C GLN A 33 -9.72 5.93 -8.94
N MET A 34 -8.82 6.13 -7.98
CA MET A 34 -9.09 5.89 -6.57
C MET A 34 -9.62 7.21 -5.95
N PRO A 35 -10.69 7.18 -5.14
CA PRO A 35 -11.16 8.37 -4.42
C PRO A 35 -10.12 8.88 -3.43
N HIS A 36 -10.18 10.18 -3.11
CA HIS A 36 -9.45 10.73 -1.97
C HIS A 36 -10.18 10.39 -0.67
N PHE A 37 -9.44 9.82 0.29
CA PHE A 37 -9.94 9.56 1.63
C PHE A 37 -9.15 10.41 2.61
N THR A 38 -9.85 11.25 3.38
CA THR A 38 -9.22 12.00 4.46
C THR A 38 -8.94 11.06 5.63
N MET A 39 -7.67 10.75 5.85
CA MET A 39 -7.20 9.80 6.86
C MET A 39 -6.16 10.47 7.76
N THR A 40 -6.14 10.10 9.03
CA THR A 40 -5.08 10.56 9.93
C THR A 40 -3.76 9.84 9.63
N GLU A 41 -2.65 10.34 10.15
CA GLU A 41 -1.37 9.63 10.10
C GLU A 41 -1.48 8.24 10.73
N GLU A 42 -2.17 8.13 11.86
CA GLU A 42 -2.38 6.86 12.57
C GLU A 42 -3.13 5.85 11.69
N ASP A 43 -4.19 6.28 11.00
CA ASP A 43 -4.93 5.42 10.07
C ASP A 43 -4.05 4.91 8.92
N LYS A 44 -3.21 5.79 8.35
CA LYS A 44 -2.30 5.46 7.24
C LYS A 44 -1.19 4.51 7.69
N ARG A 45 -0.63 4.71 8.89
CA ARG A 45 0.32 3.77 9.52
C ARG A 45 -0.33 2.42 9.78
N GLY A 46 -1.54 2.40 10.35
CA GLY A 46 -2.30 1.18 10.59
C GLY A 46 -2.59 0.40 9.31
N LEU A 47 -2.96 1.09 8.22
CA LEU A 47 -3.17 0.47 6.92
C LEU A 47 -1.88 -0.11 6.32
N ALA A 48 -0.77 0.62 6.41
CA ALA A 48 0.54 0.13 5.95
C ALA A 48 0.94 -1.14 6.72
N GLU A 49 0.81 -1.14 8.05
CA GLU A 49 1.11 -2.30 8.89
C GLU A 49 0.19 -3.49 8.60
N PHE A 50 -1.11 -3.26 8.42
CA PHE A 50 -2.05 -4.31 8.03
C PHE A 50 -1.63 -5.01 6.73
N LEU A 51 -1.20 -4.23 5.72
CA LEU A 51 -0.75 -4.77 4.44
C LEU A 51 0.62 -5.44 4.54
N ARG A 52 1.54 -4.96 5.38
CA ARG A 52 2.81 -5.66 5.68
C ARG A 52 2.55 -7.00 6.33
N TRP A 53 1.67 -7.06 7.32
CA TRP A 53 1.29 -8.30 8.00
C TRP A 53 0.62 -9.29 7.03
N THR A 54 -0.30 -8.81 6.19
CA THR A 54 -0.99 -9.65 5.20
C THR A 54 0.00 -10.27 4.21
N ASP A 55 0.98 -9.51 3.75
CA ASP A 55 2.04 -9.94 2.80
C ASP A 55 2.92 -11.09 3.34
N GLN A 56 2.97 -11.27 4.66
CA GLN A 56 3.75 -12.32 5.32
C GLN A 56 2.94 -13.59 5.61
N THR A 57 1.66 -13.63 5.23
CA THR A 57 0.80 -14.80 5.43
C THR A 57 1.27 -15.95 4.54
N ASP A 58 1.40 -17.15 5.11
CA ASP A 58 1.63 -18.37 4.32
C ASP A 58 0.35 -18.69 3.53
N THR A 59 0.36 -18.34 2.24
CA THR A 59 -0.74 -18.56 1.30
C THR A 59 -0.43 -19.68 0.31
N LEU A 60 0.43 -20.63 0.70
CA LEU A 60 0.74 -21.85 -0.07
C LEU A 60 1.33 -21.57 -1.46
N GLY A 61 2.26 -20.62 -1.54
CA GLY A 61 2.97 -20.27 -2.79
C GLY A 61 2.17 -19.36 -3.73
N TRP A 62 1.08 -18.76 -3.24
CA TRP A 62 0.43 -17.63 -3.88
C TRP A 62 1.06 -16.31 -3.38
N PRO A 63 1.08 -15.23 -4.18
CA PRO A 63 0.90 -15.19 -5.62
C PRO A 63 2.10 -15.80 -6.38
N PRO A 64 1.95 -16.12 -7.69
CA PRO A 64 3.05 -16.69 -8.48
C PRO A 64 4.20 -15.70 -8.76
N ASN A 65 3.99 -14.39 -8.58
CA ASN A 65 4.98 -13.33 -8.75
C ASN A 65 4.54 -12.00 -8.08
N ASP A 66 5.39 -10.98 -8.13
CA ASP A 66 5.16 -9.68 -7.47
C ASP A 66 4.11 -8.76 -8.14
N ALA A 67 3.48 -9.20 -9.25
CA ALA A 67 2.49 -8.40 -9.98
C ALA A 67 1.06 -8.50 -9.45
N GLY A 68 0.79 -9.40 -8.50
CA GLY A 68 -0.50 -9.51 -7.84
C GLY A 68 -0.55 -10.71 -6.94
#